data_AF-A0A2G8JRM3-F1
#
_entry.id   AF-A0A2G8JRM3-F1
#
_cell.length_a   1.000
_cell.length_b   1.000
_cell.length_c   1.000
_cell.angle_alpha   90.00
_cell.angle_beta   90.00
_cell.angle_gamma   90.00
#
_symmetry.space_group_name_H-M   'P 1'
#
loop_
_entity.id
_entity.type
_entity.pdbx_description
1 polymer ?
#
loop_
_entity_poly.entity_id
_entity_poly.type
_entity_poly.pdbx_seq_one_letter_code
_entity_poly.pdbx_strand_id
1 'polypeptide(L)'
;MASESTSFQASAVQCLTMHLPTLPHDDHVTLIGRITDCDNEKLVGNVIMTSSTGEDVLVELTGCLFRNVAIATRDITVDQCLFETSYQPTKAVLPPTSVIVDIFSPENLSILFPDVMESIGRGEKYFYMLRSICDAYIRHGLETVSETERKKSDARYLKRLCNIANATDVSRIAYDDIYSKMDELLSHVPEYAQEVSMIKSLGDHFPTTLRDPQSAMTKLFKPECMAAFSWNL
;
A
#
# COMPACT_ATOMS: atom_id res chain seq x y z
N MET A 1 28.73 -7.15 54.46
CA MET A 1 28.72 -5.69 54.21
C MET A 1 28.25 -5.51 52.78
N ALA A 2 27.05 -4.97 52.57
CA ALA A 2 26.50 -4.79 51.24
C ALA A 2 27.30 -3.69 50.52
N SER A 3 27.85 -4.00 49.35
CA SER A 3 28.46 -3.00 48.48
C SER A 3 27.33 -2.19 47.83
N GLU A 4 27.11 -0.96 48.29
CA GLU A 4 26.19 -0.04 47.63
C GLU A 4 26.68 0.23 46.20
N SER A 5 25.93 -0.26 45.21
CA SER A 5 26.25 -0.05 43.80
C SER A 5 25.55 1.21 43.32
N THR A 6 26.33 2.26 43.08
CA THR A 6 25.85 3.52 42.48
C THR A 6 25.68 3.35 40.97
N SER A 7 24.52 3.76 40.44
CA SER A 7 24.28 3.72 39.00
C SER A 7 24.60 5.06 38.36
N PHE A 8 25.26 5.03 37.22
CA PHE A 8 25.63 6.21 36.46
C PHE A 8 24.89 6.23 35.13
N GLN A 9 24.22 7.35 34.82
CA GLN A 9 23.54 7.57 33.55
C GLN A 9 24.35 8.52 32.67
N ALA A 10 24.47 8.19 31.38
CA ALA A 10 25.12 9.05 30.40
C ALA A 10 24.41 10.41 30.34
N SER A 11 25.17 11.49 30.55
CA SER A 11 24.65 12.85 30.62
C SER A 11 25.17 13.74 29.50
N ALA A 12 26.44 13.56 29.08
CA ALA A 12 27.04 14.36 28.03
C ALA A 12 28.20 13.61 27.37
N VAL A 13 28.49 13.95 26.12
CA VAL A 13 29.72 13.55 25.42
C VAL A 13 30.37 14.82 24.91
N GLN A 14 31.64 15.03 25.24
CA GLN A 14 32.34 16.27 24.89
C GLN A 14 32.66 16.33 23.40
N CYS A 15 33.15 15.23 22.82
CA CYS A 15 33.46 15.17 21.39
C CYS A 15 33.27 13.74 20.87
N LEU A 16 32.72 13.65 19.66
CA LEU A 16 32.54 12.42 18.90
C LEU A 16 33.25 12.61 17.56
N THR A 17 34.25 11.76 17.30
CA THR A 17 35.00 11.74 16.06
C THR A 17 34.74 10.42 15.36
N MET A 18 34.19 10.47 14.15
CA MET A 18 34.05 9.31 13.28
C MET A 18 35.05 9.40 12.14
N HIS A 19 35.88 8.37 11.97
CA HIS A 19 36.86 8.31 10.88
C HIS A 19 36.27 7.71 9.60
N LEU A 20 35.08 7.12 9.69
CA LEU A 20 34.31 6.61 8.57
C LEU A 20 32.89 7.18 8.59
N PRO A 21 32.29 7.47 7.42
CA PRO A 21 30.90 7.93 7.33
C PRO A 21 29.88 6.84 7.70
N THR A 22 30.26 5.57 7.61
CA THR A 22 29.42 4.42 7.96
C THR A 22 30.29 3.29 8.52
N LEU A 23 29.82 2.63 9.57
CA LEU A 23 30.47 1.44 10.11
C LEU A 23 30.30 0.25 9.15
N PRO A 24 31.37 -0.55 8.90
CA PRO A 24 31.30 -1.75 8.07
C PRO A 24 30.29 -2.74 8.66
N HIS A 25 29.43 -3.32 7.82
CA HIS A 25 28.25 -4.08 8.25
C HIS A 25 28.55 -5.51 8.72
N ASP A 26 29.73 -6.07 8.41
CA ASP A 26 30.07 -7.48 8.67
C ASP A 26 31.38 -7.67 9.46
N ASP A 27 32.00 -6.58 9.93
CA ASP A 27 33.23 -6.66 10.72
C ASP A 27 32.92 -6.64 12.23
N HIS A 28 33.50 -7.60 12.97
CA HIS A 28 33.51 -7.55 14.42
C HIS A 28 34.28 -6.29 14.86
N VAL A 29 33.67 -5.46 15.71
CA VAL A 29 34.32 -4.26 16.25
C VAL A 29 34.71 -4.47 17.70
N THR A 30 35.85 -3.93 18.09
CA THR A 30 36.32 -3.97 19.48
C THR A 30 36.09 -2.60 20.13
N LEU A 31 35.50 -2.60 21.32
CA LEU A 31 35.27 -1.39 22.10
C LEU A 31 36.23 -1.36 23.30
N ILE A 32 36.99 -0.29 23.41
CA ILE A 32 37.94 -0.05 24.49
C ILE A 32 37.47 1.18 25.26
N GLY A 33 37.02 0.97 26.50
CA GLY A 33 36.70 2.04 27.43
C GLY A 33 37.88 2.33 28.34
N ARG A 34 38.25 3.61 28.47
CA ARG A 34 39.22 4.08 29.46
C ARG A 34 38.57 5.11 30.36
N ILE A 35 38.45 4.78 31.65
CA ILE A 35 38.01 5.72 32.67
C ILE A 35 39.16 6.70 32.94
N THR A 36 38.86 7.99 32.86
CA THR A 36 39.82 9.09 33.05
C THR A 36 39.62 9.82 34.37
N ASP A 37 38.37 9.89 34.85
CA ASP A 37 38.02 10.47 36.15
C ASP A 37 36.83 9.70 36.73
N CYS A 38 36.81 9.48 38.05
CA CYS A 38 35.72 8.77 38.72
C CYS A 38 35.62 9.23 40.17
N ASP A 39 34.44 9.70 40.55
CA ASP A 39 34.06 9.96 41.93
C ASP A 39 32.62 9.46 42.19
N ASN A 40 32.10 9.75 43.38
CA ASN A 40 30.77 9.29 43.78
C ASN A 40 29.62 9.98 43.02
N GLU A 41 29.86 11.09 42.34
CA GLU A 41 28.83 11.87 41.63
C GLU A 41 28.95 11.76 40.11
N LYS A 42 30.14 11.49 39.58
CA LYS A 42 30.43 11.45 38.16
C LYS A 42 31.48 10.40 37.79
N LEU A 43 31.30 9.85 36.60
CA LEU A 43 32.25 8.99 35.92
C LEU A 43 32.55 9.64 34.56
N VAL A 44 33.83 9.85 34.27
CA VAL A 44 34.31 10.38 32.98
C VAL A 44 35.21 9.35 32.33
N GLY A 45 34.98 9.11 31.05
CA GLY A 45 35.82 8.20 30.28
C GLY A 45 35.85 8.52 28.80
N ASN A 46 36.80 7.90 28.13
CA ASN A 46 36.91 7.89 26.69
C ASN A 46 36.58 6.48 26.17
N VAL A 47 35.97 6.41 24.99
CA VAL A 47 35.62 5.15 24.35
C VAL A 47 36.21 5.17 22.95
N ILE A 48 36.98 4.14 22.62
CA ILE A 48 37.56 3.95 21.29
C ILE A 48 36.93 2.69 20.70
N MET A 49 36.40 2.81 19.49
CA MET A 49 35.93 1.70 18.68
C MET A 49 36.96 1.42 17.59
N THR A 50 37.46 0.18 17.54
CA THR A 50 38.42 -0.26 16.54
C THR A 50 37.85 -1.42 15.70
N SER A 51 38.48 -1.69 14.57
CA SER A 51 38.27 -2.93 13.82
C SER A 51 38.61 -4.16 14.67
N SER A 52 38.20 -5.35 14.21
CA SER A 52 38.50 -6.65 14.81
C SER A 52 40.00 -6.91 14.98
N THR A 53 40.83 -6.35 14.10
CA THR A 53 42.29 -6.45 14.15
C THR A 53 42.93 -5.44 15.09
N GLY A 54 42.18 -4.42 15.54
CA GLY A 54 42.69 -3.34 16.38
C GLY A 54 43.57 -2.33 15.63
N GLU A 55 43.73 -2.48 14.32
CA GLU A 55 44.61 -1.64 13.50
C GLU A 55 43.97 -0.31 13.10
N ASP A 56 42.64 -0.30 12.90
CA ASP A 56 41.91 0.89 12.47
C ASP A 56 40.99 1.40 13.58
N VAL A 57 41.13 2.68 13.93
CA VAL A 57 40.19 3.38 14.81
C VAL A 57 39.02 3.89 13.98
N LEU A 58 37.83 3.39 14.28
CA LEU A 58 36.60 3.69 13.54
C LEU A 58 35.90 4.91 14.14
N VAL A 59 35.80 4.94 15.48
CA VAL A 59 35.11 5.99 16.24
C VAL A 59 35.86 6.25 17.54
N GLU A 60 35.98 7.53 17.90
CA GLU A 60 36.50 7.96 19.19
C GLU A 60 35.49 8.89 19.87
N LEU A 61 35.13 8.55 21.10
CA LEU A 61 34.34 9.37 22.00
C LEU A 61 35.25 9.86 23.12
N THR A 62 35.41 11.17 23.25
CA THR A 62 36.20 11.78 24.33
C THR A 62 35.30 12.54 25.30
N GLY A 63 35.63 12.46 26.59
CA GLY A 63 34.92 13.16 27.65
C GLY A 63 33.47 12.71 27.80
N CYS A 64 33.20 11.40 27.74
CA CYS A 64 31.89 10.85 28.04
C CYS A 64 31.63 10.99 29.55
N LEU A 65 30.69 11.86 29.91
CA LEU A 65 30.29 12.14 31.29
C LEU A 65 29.04 11.33 31.63
N PHE A 66 29.14 10.54 32.69
CA PHE A 66 28.03 9.84 33.31
C PHE A 66 27.84 10.41 34.71
N ARG A 67 26.60 10.70 35.08
CA ARG A 67 26.25 11.24 36.41
C ARG A 67 25.60 10.16 37.25
N ASN A 68 25.94 10.14 38.53
CA ASN A 68 25.28 9.28 39.49
C ASN A 68 23.80 9.68 39.54
N VAL A 69 22.94 8.72 39.25
CA VAL A 69 21.52 8.84 39.53
C VAL A 69 21.32 8.08 40.83
N ALA A 70 21.03 8.78 41.92
CA ALA A 70 20.77 8.13 43.20
C ALA A 70 19.62 7.13 43.03
N ILE A 71 19.93 5.82 43.06
CA ILE A 71 18.92 4.78 42.81
C ILE A 71 18.41 4.22 44.13
N ALA A 72 17.09 4.08 44.17
CA ALA A 72 16.35 3.10 44.94
C ALA A 72 17.16 1.81 45.20
N THR A 73 17.15 1.36 46.46
CA THR A 73 17.68 0.06 46.85
C THR A 73 17.02 -1.06 46.03
N ARG A 74 17.75 -1.65 45.09
CA ARG A 74 17.33 -2.89 44.42
C ARG A 74 18.28 -4.01 44.76
N ASP A 75 17.68 -5.12 45.13
CA ASP A 75 18.27 -6.34 45.68
C ASP A 75 18.78 -7.25 44.53
N ILE A 76 19.70 -6.71 43.72
CA ILE A 76 20.25 -7.41 42.55
C ILE A 76 21.75 -7.58 42.79
N THR A 77 22.20 -8.83 42.97
CA THR A 77 23.62 -9.18 43.13
C THR A 77 24.39 -9.00 41.82
N VAL A 78 25.67 -8.62 41.89
CA VAL A 78 26.54 -8.37 40.70
C VAL A 78 26.59 -9.56 39.73
N ASP A 79 26.47 -10.79 40.23
CA ASP A 79 26.43 -12.01 39.41
C ASP A 79 25.16 -12.13 38.56
N GLN A 80 24.09 -11.40 38.90
CA GLN A 80 22.86 -11.30 38.10
C GLN A 80 22.91 -10.16 37.07
N CYS A 81 23.97 -9.33 37.10
CA CYS A 81 24.20 -8.23 36.17
C CYS A 81 25.11 -8.61 34.99
N LEU A 82 25.32 -9.92 34.74
CA LEU A 82 25.90 -10.39 33.49
C LEU A 82 24.88 -10.16 32.37
N PHE A 83 24.97 -9.01 31.72
CA PHE A 83 24.22 -8.73 30.51
C PHE A 83 24.86 -9.48 29.35
N GLU A 84 24.20 -10.53 28.88
CA GLU A 84 24.44 -11.05 27.54
C GLU A 84 23.70 -10.15 26.55
N THR A 85 24.45 -9.41 25.72
CA THR A 85 23.88 -8.62 24.64
C THR A 85 23.43 -9.57 23.53
N SER A 86 22.20 -10.06 23.58
CA SER A 86 21.60 -10.70 22.42
C SER A 86 21.23 -9.60 21.42
N TYR A 87 21.97 -9.48 20.32
CA TYR A 87 21.57 -8.63 19.22
C TYR A 87 20.28 -9.18 18.62
N GLN A 88 19.17 -8.46 18.77
CA GLN A 88 18.02 -8.71 17.89
C GLN A 88 18.42 -8.29 16.48
N PRO A 89 18.17 -9.12 15.46
CA PRO A 89 18.44 -8.76 14.07
C PRO A 89 17.81 -7.41 13.72
N THR A 90 18.52 -6.54 13.00
CA THR A 90 17.99 -5.26 12.48
C THR A 90 16.81 -5.42 11.53
N LYS A 91 16.50 -6.66 11.14
CA LYS A 91 15.20 -6.99 10.57
C LYS A 91 14.21 -7.07 11.72
N ALA A 92 13.48 -5.97 11.96
CA ALA A 92 12.18 -6.07 12.60
C ALA A 92 11.49 -7.30 12.02
N VAL A 93 11.07 -8.24 12.87
CA VAL A 93 10.19 -9.33 12.45
C VAL A 93 8.84 -8.69 12.17
N LEU A 94 8.79 -7.88 11.12
CA LEU A 94 7.57 -7.64 10.40
C LEU A 94 7.08 -9.05 10.06
N PRO A 95 5.84 -9.40 10.42
CA PRO A 95 5.27 -10.65 9.96
C PRO A 95 5.54 -10.73 8.46
N PRO A 96 5.97 -11.90 7.94
CA PRO A 96 6.20 -12.04 6.52
C PRO A 96 4.99 -11.47 5.78
N THR A 97 5.20 -10.78 4.67
CA THR A 97 4.11 -10.16 3.89
C THR A 97 3.02 -11.17 3.50
N SER A 98 3.29 -12.47 3.60
CA SER A 98 2.29 -13.54 3.57
C SER A 98 1.15 -13.36 4.59
N VAL A 99 1.38 -12.81 5.78
CA VAL A 99 0.32 -12.56 6.77
C VAL A 99 -0.66 -11.49 6.26
N ILE A 100 -0.18 -10.51 5.48
CA ILE A 100 -1.05 -9.53 4.82
C ILE A 100 -1.82 -10.23 3.70
N VAL A 101 -1.18 -11.10 2.92
CA VAL A 101 -1.84 -11.91 1.88
C VAL A 101 -2.94 -12.78 2.48
N ASP A 102 -2.69 -13.38 3.64
CA ASP A 102 -3.68 -14.20 4.35
C ASP A 102 -4.88 -13.34 4.76
N ILE A 103 -4.69 -12.14 5.31
CA ILE A 103 -5.80 -11.24 5.69
C ILE A 103 -6.71 -10.92 4.49
N PHE A 104 -6.13 -10.76 3.30
CA PHE A 104 -6.88 -10.50 2.07
C PHE A 104 -7.28 -11.77 1.30
N SER A 105 -7.12 -12.96 1.88
CA SER A 105 -7.59 -14.18 1.24
C SER A 105 -9.12 -14.17 1.12
N PRO A 106 -9.70 -14.77 0.06
CA PRO A 106 -11.16 -14.83 -0.12
C PRO A 106 -11.90 -15.41 1.09
N GLU A 107 -11.30 -16.40 1.76
CA GLU A 107 -11.86 -17.03 2.96
C GLU A 107 -11.90 -16.04 4.13
N ASN A 108 -10.83 -15.30 4.35
CA ASN A 108 -10.75 -14.31 5.43
C ASN A 108 -11.62 -13.09 5.15
N LEU A 109 -11.69 -12.63 3.89
CA LEU A 109 -12.60 -11.56 3.47
C LEU A 109 -14.07 -11.98 3.61
N SER A 110 -14.40 -13.24 3.35
CA SER A 110 -15.76 -13.76 3.54
C SER A 110 -16.18 -13.82 5.01
N ILE A 111 -15.22 -14.01 5.92
CA ILE A 111 -15.47 -13.96 7.37
C ILE A 111 -15.61 -12.52 7.85
N LEU A 112 -14.73 -11.63 7.41
CA LEU A 112 -14.66 -10.24 7.89
C LEU A 112 -15.72 -9.33 7.26
N PHE A 113 -16.08 -9.57 6.00
CA PHE A 113 -17.02 -8.75 5.21
C PHE A 113 -17.99 -9.62 4.41
N PRO A 114 -18.81 -10.46 5.07
CA PRO A 114 -19.70 -11.41 4.39
C PRO A 114 -20.65 -10.72 3.41
N ASP A 115 -21.26 -9.59 3.79
CA ASP A 115 -22.21 -8.86 2.96
C ASP A 115 -21.57 -8.30 1.67
N VAL A 116 -20.32 -7.82 1.78
CA VAL A 116 -19.56 -7.28 0.64
C VAL A 116 -19.15 -8.40 -0.30
N MET A 117 -18.66 -9.52 0.24
CA MET A 117 -18.28 -10.68 -0.56
C MET A 117 -19.50 -11.31 -1.25
N GLU A 118 -20.66 -11.35 -0.60
CA GLU A 118 -21.91 -11.80 -1.23
C GLU A 118 -22.29 -10.87 -2.39
N SER A 119 -22.21 -9.55 -2.18
CA SER A 119 -22.47 -8.55 -3.21
C SER A 119 -21.52 -8.69 -4.41
N ILE A 120 -20.23 -8.88 -4.16
CA ILE A 120 -19.22 -9.14 -5.20
C ILE A 120 -19.57 -10.42 -5.96
N GLY A 121 -19.90 -11.51 -5.26
CA GLY A 121 -20.28 -12.78 -5.88
C GLY A 121 -21.54 -12.66 -6.76
N ARG A 122 -22.53 -11.86 -6.34
CA ARG A 122 -23.69 -11.51 -7.16
C ARG A 122 -23.26 -10.72 -8.41
N GLY A 123 -22.42 -9.70 -8.25
CA GLY A 123 -21.90 -8.90 -9.36
C GLY A 123 -21.16 -9.74 -10.39
N GLU A 124 -20.21 -10.58 -9.96
CA GLU A 124 -19.44 -11.48 -10.83
C GLU A 124 -20.34 -12.41 -11.65
N LYS A 125 -21.39 -12.95 -11.01
CA LYS A 125 -22.34 -13.84 -11.69
C LYS A 125 -23.07 -13.13 -12.84
N TYR A 126 -23.38 -11.84 -12.72
CA TYR A 126 -24.14 -11.10 -13.74
C TYR A 126 -23.27 -10.18 -14.61
N PHE A 127 -21.95 -10.16 -14.40
CA PHE A 127 -21.00 -9.35 -15.16
C PHE A 127 -21.08 -9.59 -16.68
N TYR A 128 -21.33 -10.83 -17.11
CA TYR A 128 -21.48 -11.16 -18.53
C TYR A 128 -22.70 -10.49 -19.18
N MET A 129 -23.76 -10.26 -18.41
CA MET A 129 -24.97 -9.59 -18.88
C MET A 129 -24.70 -8.09 -19.11
N LEU A 130 -23.98 -7.45 -18.19
CA LEU A 130 -23.51 -6.06 -18.33
C LEU A 130 -22.66 -5.89 -19.61
N ARG A 131 -21.72 -6.81 -19.84
CA ARG A 131 -20.91 -6.84 -21.06
C ARG A 131 -21.76 -7.00 -22.33
N SER A 132 -22.75 -7.90 -22.29
CA SER A 132 -23.67 -8.14 -23.41
C SER A 132 -24.49 -6.90 -23.77
N ILE A 133 -24.89 -6.11 -22.76
CA ILE A 133 -25.60 -4.84 -22.94
C ILE A 133 -24.69 -3.81 -23.62
N CYS A 134 -23.45 -3.64 -23.13
CA CYS A 134 -22.48 -2.75 -23.76
C CYS A 134 -22.21 -3.10 -25.23
N ASP A 135 -22.03 -4.39 -25.52
CA ASP A 135 -21.79 -4.88 -26.89
C ASP A 135 -23.00 -4.63 -27.80
N ALA A 136 -24.22 -4.68 -27.26
CA ALA A 136 -25.44 -4.34 -28.01
C ALA A 136 -25.49 -2.86 -28.40
N TYR A 137 -25.13 -1.95 -27.50
CA TYR A 137 -25.01 -0.52 -27.84
C TYR A 137 -23.93 -0.25 -28.89
N ILE A 138 -22.79 -0.92 -28.79
CA ILE A 138 -21.69 -0.76 -29.76
C ILE A 138 -22.13 -1.23 -31.14
N ARG A 139 -22.76 -2.41 -31.24
CA ARG A 139 -23.32 -2.93 -32.50
C ARG A 139 -24.33 -1.96 -33.09
N HIS A 140 -25.30 -1.52 -32.29
CA HIS A 140 -26.32 -0.58 -32.74
C HIS A 140 -25.73 0.73 -33.25
N GLY A 141 -24.74 1.31 -32.55
CA GLY A 141 -24.09 2.54 -33.00
C GLY A 141 -23.31 2.37 -34.30
N LEU A 142 -22.62 1.25 -34.49
CA LEU A 142 -21.91 0.95 -35.73
C LEU A 142 -22.87 0.69 -36.89
N GLU A 143 -24.01 0.04 -36.66
CA GLU A 143 -25.05 -0.17 -37.68
C GLU A 143 -25.75 1.15 -38.06
N THR A 144 -25.98 2.03 -37.10
CA THR A 144 -26.71 3.30 -37.29
C THR A 144 -25.87 4.40 -37.95
N VAL A 145 -24.54 4.38 -37.77
CA VAL A 145 -23.65 5.40 -38.33
C VAL A 145 -22.76 4.77 -39.40
N SER A 146 -22.96 5.17 -40.65
CA SER A 146 -22.16 4.71 -41.79
C SER A 146 -20.69 5.15 -41.67
N GLU A 147 -19.76 4.41 -42.28
CA GLU A 147 -18.32 4.74 -42.22
C GLU A 147 -17.98 6.14 -42.72
N THR A 148 -18.80 6.68 -43.65
CA THR A 148 -18.65 8.03 -44.20
C THR A 148 -19.14 9.13 -43.26
N GLU A 149 -20.09 8.84 -42.37
CA GLU A 149 -20.59 9.77 -41.36
C GLU A 149 -19.75 9.78 -40.08
N ARG A 150 -18.95 8.73 -39.86
CA ARG A 150 -18.05 8.66 -38.71
C ARG A 150 -16.95 9.68 -38.89
N LYS A 151 -16.75 10.54 -37.89
CA LYS A 151 -15.56 11.39 -37.85
C LYS A 151 -14.35 10.48 -37.88
N LYS A 152 -13.33 10.84 -38.66
CA LYS A 152 -12.03 10.15 -38.71
C LYS A 152 -11.31 10.29 -37.36
N SER A 153 -11.80 9.54 -36.38
CA SER A 153 -11.24 9.35 -35.07
C SER A 153 -10.01 8.42 -35.20
N ASP A 154 -9.30 8.16 -34.10
CA ASP A 154 -8.17 7.20 -34.12
C ASP A 154 -8.64 5.86 -34.73
N ALA A 155 -8.03 5.45 -35.85
CA ALA A 155 -8.37 4.22 -36.57
C ALA A 155 -8.23 2.98 -35.68
N ARG A 156 -7.37 3.02 -34.66
CA ARG A 156 -7.22 1.94 -33.66
C ARG A 156 -8.46 1.81 -32.79
N TYR A 157 -9.11 2.92 -32.44
CA TYR A 157 -10.33 2.92 -31.63
C TYR A 157 -11.50 2.29 -32.39
N LEU A 158 -11.71 2.70 -33.65
CA LEU A 158 -12.74 2.11 -34.51
C LEU A 158 -12.48 0.62 -34.77
N LYS A 159 -11.24 0.21 -35.01
CA LYS A 159 -10.88 -1.20 -35.17
C LYS A 159 -11.22 -2.03 -33.92
N ARG A 160 -10.99 -1.48 -32.73
CA ARG A 160 -11.38 -2.15 -31.47
C ARG A 160 -12.89 -2.30 -31.35
N LEU A 161 -13.66 -1.26 -31.66
CA LEU A 161 -15.13 -1.32 -31.64
C LEU A 161 -15.68 -2.37 -32.60
N CYS A 162 -15.16 -2.44 -33.83
CA CYS A 162 -15.53 -3.47 -34.79
C CYS A 162 -15.17 -4.89 -34.29
N ASN A 163 -14.00 -5.06 -33.65
CA ASN A 163 -13.61 -6.34 -33.08
C ASN A 163 -14.57 -6.78 -31.95
N ILE A 164 -14.98 -5.84 -31.09
CA ILE A 164 -15.95 -6.09 -30.02
C ILE A 164 -17.31 -6.47 -30.60
N ALA A 165 -17.80 -5.70 -31.57
CA ALA A 165 -19.08 -5.97 -32.23
C ALA A 165 -19.13 -7.34 -32.96
N ASN A 166 -17.98 -7.79 -33.48
CA ASN A 166 -17.85 -9.06 -34.19
C ASN A 166 -17.51 -10.25 -33.29
N ALA A 167 -17.22 -10.02 -31.99
CA ALA A 167 -16.92 -11.10 -31.07
C ALA A 167 -18.15 -12.02 -30.88
N THR A 168 -17.96 -13.33 -31.00
CA THR A 168 -19.00 -14.35 -30.77
C THR A 168 -19.07 -14.84 -29.32
N ASP A 169 -18.20 -14.32 -28.46
CA ASP A 169 -18.00 -14.77 -27.08
C ASP A 169 -19.10 -14.27 -26.11
N VAL A 170 -20.02 -13.43 -26.60
CA VAL A 170 -21.01 -12.73 -25.78
C VAL A 170 -22.41 -12.93 -26.34
N SER A 171 -23.39 -13.05 -25.46
CA SER A 171 -24.79 -13.25 -25.85
C SER A 171 -25.29 -12.08 -26.70
N ARG A 172 -25.85 -12.38 -27.88
CA ARG A 172 -26.35 -11.36 -28.80
C ARG A 172 -27.71 -10.85 -28.34
N ILE A 173 -27.68 -9.77 -27.55
CA ILE A 173 -28.88 -9.00 -27.18
C ILE A 173 -29.26 -8.07 -28.34
N ALA A 174 -30.56 -7.98 -28.64
CA ALA A 174 -31.11 -7.01 -29.59
C ALA A 174 -31.24 -5.63 -28.93
N TYR A 175 -31.16 -4.56 -29.72
CA TYR A 175 -31.19 -3.20 -29.18
C TYR A 175 -32.48 -2.91 -28.37
N ASP A 176 -33.62 -3.37 -28.88
CA ASP A 176 -34.93 -3.17 -28.25
C ASP A 176 -35.05 -3.86 -26.88
N ASP A 177 -34.27 -4.91 -26.66
CA ASP A 177 -34.28 -5.68 -25.40
C ASP A 177 -33.36 -5.07 -24.33
N ILE A 178 -32.51 -4.08 -24.67
CA ILE A 178 -31.49 -3.55 -23.77
C ILE A 178 -32.09 -3.06 -22.44
N TYR A 179 -33.15 -2.24 -22.49
CA TYR A 179 -33.75 -1.70 -21.27
C TYR A 179 -34.35 -2.78 -20.40
N SER A 180 -35.00 -3.79 -20.99
CA SER A 180 -35.54 -4.93 -20.25
C SER A 180 -34.43 -5.73 -19.54
N LYS A 181 -33.27 -5.88 -20.18
CA LYS A 181 -32.09 -6.56 -19.62
C LYS A 181 -31.40 -5.75 -18.54
N MET A 182 -31.42 -4.42 -18.63
CA MET A 182 -30.97 -3.53 -17.56
C MET A 182 -31.86 -3.65 -16.32
N ASP A 183 -33.17 -3.68 -16.50
CA ASP A 183 -34.11 -3.83 -15.38
C ASP A 183 -33.98 -5.22 -14.72
N GLU A 184 -33.83 -6.27 -15.53
CA GLU A 184 -33.50 -7.63 -15.05
C GLU A 184 -32.21 -7.63 -14.23
N LEU A 185 -31.15 -6.99 -14.74
CA LEU A 185 -29.87 -6.89 -14.06
C LEU A 185 -29.99 -6.20 -12.69
N LEU A 186 -30.68 -5.05 -12.64
CA LEU A 186 -30.87 -4.29 -11.40
C LEU A 186 -31.77 -5.00 -10.39
N SER A 187 -32.68 -5.85 -10.85
CA SER A 187 -33.48 -6.70 -9.96
C SER A 187 -32.65 -7.74 -9.22
N HIS A 188 -31.51 -8.15 -9.80
CA HIS A 188 -30.60 -9.14 -9.24
C HIS A 188 -29.37 -8.54 -8.55
N VAL A 189 -28.86 -7.42 -9.06
CA VAL A 189 -27.66 -6.73 -8.59
C VAL A 189 -27.94 -5.22 -8.55
N PRO A 190 -28.64 -4.72 -7.50
CA PRO A 190 -28.92 -3.30 -7.35
C PRO A 190 -27.64 -2.45 -7.22
N GLU A 191 -26.52 -3.05 -6.83
CA GLU A 191 -25.23 -2.38 -6.70
C GLU A 191 -24.69 -1.84 -8.04
N TYR A 192 -25.14 -2.40 -9.17
CA TYR A 192 -24.81 -1.89 -10.50
C TYR A 192 -25.65 -0.69 -10.95
N ALA A 193 -26.46 -0.09 -10.07
CA ALA A 193 -27.30 1.06 -10.42
C ALA A 193 -26.53 2.19 -11.09
N GLN A 194 -25.32 2.48 -10.61
CA GLN A 194 -24.49 3.55 -11.18
C GLN A 194 -23.96 3.15 -12.56
N GLU A 195 -23.39 1.95 -12.69
CA GLU A 195 -22.84 1.42 -13.94
C GLU A 195 -23.92 1.32 -15.01
N VAL A 196 -25.11 0.82 -14.67
CA VAL A 196 -26.25 0.73 -15.59
C VAL A 196 -26.68 2.12 -16.05
N SER A 197 -26.74 3.09 -15.13
CA SER A 197 -27.08 4.47 -15.47
C SER A 197 -26.02 5.11 -16.39
N MET A 198 -24.74 4.85 -16.12
CA MET A 198 -23.62 5.28 -16.96
C MET A 198 -23.70 4.67 -18.36
N ILE A 199 -23.88 3.34 -18.45
CA ILE A 199 -23.99 2.61 -19.72
C ILE A 199 -25.17 3.13 -20.54
N LYS A 200 -26.32 3.36 -19.90
CA LYS A 200 -27.49 3.97 -20.56
C LYS A 200 -27.16 5.37 -21.11
N SER A 201 -26.60 6.24 -20.27
CA SER A 201 -26.28 7.64 -20.62
C SER A 201 -25.29 7.74 -21.79
N LEU A 202 -24.29 6.85 -21.83
CA LEU A 202 -23.28 6.80 -22.88
C LEU A 202 -23.75 6.02 -24.12
N GLY A 203 -24.44 4.89 -23.92
CA GLY A 203 -24.93 4.00 -24.96
C GLY A 203 -25.98 4.66 -25.84
N ASP A 204 -26.98 5.32 -25.24
CA ASP A 204 -28.02 6.06 -25.97
C ASP A 204 -27.43 7.22 -26.80
N HIS A 205 -26.28 7.75 -26.37
CA HIS A 205 -25.57 8.84 -27.04
C HIS A 205 -24.43 8.37 -27.95
N PHE A 206 -24.21 7.06 -28.06
CA PHE A 206 -23.08 6.48 -28.77
C PHE A 206 -23.11 6.80 -30.28
N PRO A 207 -24.25 6.73 -31.00
CA PRO A 207 -24.31 7.13 -32.41
C PRO A 207 -23.91 8.60 -32.63
N THR A 208 -24.32 9.51 -31.73
CA THR A 208 -23.93 10.92 -31.78
C THR A 208 -22.44 11.09 -31.53
N THR A 209 -21.88 10.32 -30.59
CA THR A 209 -20.44 10.30 -30.28
C THR A 209 -19.60 9.82 -31.46
N LEU A 210 -20.09 8.83 -32.22
CA LEU A 210 -19.41 8.35 -33.44
C LEU A 210 -19.36 9.41 -34.55
N ARG A 211 -20.39 10.26 -34.65
CA ARG A 211 -20.44 11.39 -35.61
C ARG A 211 -19.60 12.58 -35.13
N ASP A 212 -19.61 12.86 -33.83
CA ASP A 212 -18.78 13.88 -33.22
C ASP A 212 -18.27 13.47 -31.83
N PRO A 213 -16.98 13.09 -31.71
CA PRO A 213 -16.39 12.66 -30.45
C PRO A 213 -16.42 13.74 -29.34
N GLN A 214 -16.50 15.02 -29.70
CA GLN A 214 -16.60 16.10 -28.70
C GLN A 214 -17.92 16.06 -27.93
N SER A 215 -18.99 15.49 -28.51
CA SER A 215 -20.28 15.34 -27.84
C SER A 215 -20.20 14.48 -26.58
N ALA A 216 -19.28 13.50 -26.52
CA ALA A 216 -19.07 12.64 -25.36
C ALA A 216 -18.58 13.41 -24.13
N MET A 217 -17.83 14.51 -24.31
CA MET A 217 -17.27 15.27 -23.18
C MET A 217 -18.37 15.73 -22.24
N THR A 218 -19.49 16.22 -22.78
CA THR A 218 -20.64 16.68 -21.96
C THR A 218 -21.32 15.55 -21.18
N LYS A 219 -21.18 14.30 -21.62
CA LYS A 219 -21.76 13.12 -20.97
C LYS A 219 -20.82 12.50 -19.94
N LEU A 220 -19.51 12.53 -20.21
CA LEU A 220 -18.49 12.01 -19.28
C LEU A 220 -18.44 12.80 -17.97
N PHE A 221 -18.80 14.08 -17.98
CA PHE A 221 -18.87 14.90 -16.77
C PHE A 221 -20.21 14.85 -16.02
N LYS A 222 -21.13 13.96 -16.43
CA LYS A 222 -22.38 13.77 -15.68
C LYS A 222 -22.13 13.02 -14.37
N PRO A 223 -23.00 13.21 -13.35
CA PRO A 223 -22.87 12.53 -12.05
C PRO A 223 -22.75 11.00 -12.17
N GLU A 224 -23.47 10.40 -13.13
CA GLU A 224 -23.44 8.96 -13.37
C GLU A 224 -22.06 8.44 -13.83
N CYS A 225 -21.33 9.25 -14.59
CA CYS A 225 -20.04 8.90 -15.22
C CYS A 225 -18.82 9.32 -14.40
N MET A 226 -18.97 10.30 -13.51
CA MET A 226 -17.88 10.84 -12.71
C MET A 226 -17.61 10.05 -11.43
N ALA A 227 -18.55 9.20 -11.02
CA ALA A 227 -18.60 8.54 -9.71
C ALA A 227 -18.51 9.50 -8.53
N ALA A 228 -19.13 9.11 -7.43
CA ALA A 228 -18.97 9.72 -6.12
C ALA A 228 -17.53 9.52 -5.60
N PHE A 229 -16.53 10.14 -6.23
CA PHE A 229 -15.20 10.32 -5.61
C PHE A 229 -15.25 11.22 -4.38
N SER A 230 -16.41 11.81 -4.07
CA SER A 230 -16.76 12.23 -2.71
C SER A 230 -17.13 10.99 -1.89
N TRP A 231 -16.11 10.24 -1.46
CA TRP A 231 -16.22 9.61 -0.15
C TRP A 231 -16.54 10.72 0.83
N ASN A 232 -17.64 10.58 1.57
CA ASN A 232 -17.88 11.38 2.77
C ASN A 232 -16.65 11.18 3.69
N LEU A 233 -15.75 12.16 3.67
CA LEU A 233 -14.76 12.42 4.72
C LEU A 233 -15.38 13.39 5.72
#